data_AF-A0A9D4J2S2-F1
#
_entry.id   AF-A0A9D4J2S2-F1
#
_cell.length_a   1.000
_cell.length_b   1.000
_cell.length_c   1.000
_cell.angle_alpha   90.00
_cell.angle_beta   90.00
_cell.angle_gamma   90.00
#
_symmetry.space_group_name_H-M   'P 1'
#
loop_
_entity.id
_entity.type
_entity.pdbx_description
1 polymer ?
#
loop_
_entity_poly.entity_id
_entity_poly.type
_entity_poly.pdbx_seq_one_letter_code
_entity_poly.pdbx_strand_id
1 'polypeptide(L)'
;MLLKARIPKYQVASSLWLHTTIVSFPDLPLFTVYPRNITVNQSDTMTLNCLGQARNDPTVRWYRGQSGDLTPIQPSNRVVISPGGSLALQVWRQEK
;
A
#
# COMPACT_ATOMS: atom_id res chain seq x y z
N MET A 1 6.00 9.76 4.48
CA MET A 1 4.95 9.02 5.21
C MET A 1 4.85 9.62 6.60
N LEU A 2 3.72 10.23 6.95
CA LEU A 2 3.45 10.75 8.30
C LEU A 2 1.98 10.46 8.58
N LEU A 3 1.70 9.51 9.48
CA LEU A 3 0.37 9.35 10.04
C LEU A 3 0.28 10.20 11.30
N LYS A 4 -0.59 11.22 11.28
CA LYS A 4 -1.09 11.86 12.50
C LYS A 4 -2.55 11.48 12.66
N ALA A 5 -2.84 10.67 13.69
CA ALA A 5 -4.20 10.35 14.08
C ALA A 5 -4.73 11.41 15.06
N ARG A 6 -5.95 11.88 14.84
CA ARG A 6 -6.72 12.70 15.80
C ARG A 6 -7.86 11.84 16.33
N ILE A 7 -7.91 11.63 17.64
CA ILE A 7 -8.98 10.85 18.31
C ILE A 7 -10.24 11.71 18.36
N PRO A 8 -11.40 11.27 17.83
CA PRO A 8 -12.65 12.00 18.00
C PRO A 8 -13.13 11.93 19.45
N LYS A 9 -13.57 13.06 20.00
CA LYS A 9 -14.28 13.09 21.29
C LYS A 9 -15.69 12.52 21.09
N TYR A 10 -16.10 11.54 21.91
CA TYR A 10 -17.44 10.93 21.88
C TYR A 10 -18.27 11.34 23.09
N GLN A 11 -19.46 11.92 22.86
CA GLN A 11 -20.65 12.06 23.73
C GLN A 11 -21.84 12.29 22.76
N VAL A 12 -23.11 11.91 22.97
CA VAL A 12 -23.97 11.80 24.18
C VAL A 12 -24.96 10.64 23.99
N ALA A 13 -25.31 9.99 25.10
CA ALA A 13 -26.41 9.03 25.22
C ALA A 13 -27.79 9.73 25.24
N SER A 14 -28.74 9.27 24.40
CA SER A 14 -30.17 9.47 24.61
C SER A 14 -30.99 8.28 24.05
N SER A 15 -31.64 7.57 24.99
CA SER A 15 -32.74 6.59 24.98
C SER A 15 -33.15 5.84 23.68
N LEU A 16 -33.54 4.57 23.76
CA LEU A 16 -32.78 3.32 23.61
C LEU A 16 -33.79 2.32 22.98
N TRP A 17 -33.80 2.12 21.66
CA TRP A 17 -33.22 0.93 21.03
C TRP A 17 -32.21 1.36 19.97
N LEU A 18 -31.01 1.71 20.41
CA LEU A 18 -29.87 1.80 19.51
C LEU A 18 -29.54 0.37 19.10
N HIS A 19 -30.05 -0.08 17.95
CA HIS A 19 -29.36 -1.15 17.23
C HIS A 19 -27.96 -0.60 16.92
N THR A 20 -26.98 -0.98 17.74
CA THR A 20 -25.58 -0.78 17.36
C THR A 20 -25.30 -1.73 16.21
N THR A 21 -25.59 -1.29 14.99
CA THR A 21 -24.98 -1.91 13.83
C THR A 21 -23.52 -1.52 13.89
N ILE A 22 -22.66 -2.45 14.31
CA ILE A 22 -21.23 -2.33 14.13
C ILE A 22 -21.04 -2.21 12.61
N VAL A 23 -20.81 -0.99 12.11
CA VAL A 23 -20.25 -0.81 10.78
C VAL A 23 -18.80 -1.20 10.93
N SER A 24 -18.53 -2.50 10.79
CA SER A 24 -17.19 -2.97 10.50
C SER A 24 -16.69 -2.12 9.33
N PHE A 25 -15.43 -1.68 9.36
CA PHE A 25 -14.78 -1.04 8.21
C PHE A 25 -13.96 -2.06 7.41
N PRO A 26 -14.52 -3.16 6.84
CA PRO A 26 -13.75 -4.09 6.01
C PRO A 26 -13.34 -3.44 4.67
N ASP A 27 -13.74 -2.19 4.44
CA ASP A 27 -13.49 -1.46 3.20
C ASP A 27 -12.14 -0.72 3.22
N LEU A 28 -11.48 -0.62 4.38
CA LEU A 28 -10.14 -0.04 4.46
C LEU A 28 -9.09 -1.08 4.02
N PRO A 29 -8.20 -0.73 3.08
CA PRO A 29 -7.14 -1.64 2.65
C PRO A 29 -6.12 -1.86 3.78
N LEU A 30 -5.87 -3.12 4.08
CA LEU A 30 -4.89 -3.57 5.05
C LEU A 30 -3.76 -4.30 4.34
N PHE A 31 -2.52 -4.00 4.71
CA PHE A 31 -1.37 -4.77 4.24
C PHE A 31 -1.33 -6.12 4.97
N THR A 32 -1.47 -7.20 4.22
CA THR A 32 -1.26 -8.57 4.72
C THR A 32 0.18 -9.01 4.50
N VAL A 33 0.83 -8.52 3.44
CA VAL A 33 2.27 -8.69 3.20
C VAL A 33 2.91 -7.33 3.00
N TYR A 34 3.85 -7.02 3.90
CA TYR A 34 4.67 -5.83 3.82
C TYR A 34 5.87 -6.06 2.91
N PRO A 35 6.20 -5.08 2.04
CA PRO A 35 7.42 -5.16 1.26
C PRO A 35 8.64 -5.06 2.16
N ARG A 36 9.68 -5.82 1.82
CA ARG A 36 10.95 -5.85 2.54
C ARG A 36 12.07 -5.35 1.64
N ASN A 37 13.10 -4.80 2.27
CA ASN A 37 14.31 -4.43 1.58
C ASN A 37 14.99 -5.70 1.06
N ILE A 38 15.33 -5.70 -0.22
CA ILE A 38 16.08 -6.76 -0.87
C ILE A 38 17.22 -6.14 -1.66
N THR A 39 18.28 -6.91 -1.85
CA THR A 39 19.44 -6.54 -2.66
C THR A 39 19.51 -7.53 -3.82
N VAL A 40 19.60 -7.00 -5.04
CA VAL A 40 19.73 -7.77 -6.27
C VAL A 40 20.90 -7.23 -7.08
N ASN A 41 21.46 -8.04 -7.98
CA ASN A 41 22.52 -7.56 -8.85
C ASN A 41 21.98 -6.66 -9.95
N GLN A 42 22.88 -5.92 -10.59
CA GLN A 42 22.57 -5.21 -11.82
C GLN A 42 22.15 -6.21 -12.89
N SER A 43 21.15 -5.84 -13.68
CA SER A 43 20.51 -6.65 -14.73
C SER A 43 19.58 -7.77 -14.23
N ASP A 44 19.51 -8.02 -12.92
CA ASP A 44 18.55 -8.97 -12.34
C ASP A 44 17.17 -8.31 -12.15
N THR A 45 16.15 -9.16 -12.06
CA THR A 45 14.78 -8.73 -11.73
C THR A 45 14.58 -8.73 -10.22
N MET A 46 14.19 -7.58 -9.68
CA MET A 46 13.79 -7.42 -8.30
C MET A 46 12.29 -7.64 -8.15
N THR A 47 11.87 -8.43 -7.17
CA THR A 47 10.45 -8.60 -6.81
C THR A 47 10.18 -8.13 -5.39
N LEU A 48 9.40 -7.06 -5.26
CA LEU A 48 8.89 -6.57 -3.97
C LEU A 48 7.48 -7.10 -3.76
N ASN A 49 7.36 -8.03 -2.81
CA ASN A 49 6.07 -8.60 -2.45
C ASN A 49 5.25 -7.59 -1.65
N CYS A 50 4.02 -7.36 -2.11
CA CYS A 50 3.05 -6.52 -1.42
C CYS A 50 1.68 -7.15 -1.65
N LEU A 51 0.96 -7.43 -0.57
CA LEU A 51 -0.42 -7.88 -0.64
C LEU A 51 -1.27 -6.98 0.24
N GLY A 52 -2.31 -6.42 -0.37
CA GLY A 52 -3.36 -5.68 0.32
C GLY A 52 -4.65 -6.50 0.33
N GLN A 53 -5.42 -6.38 1.41
CA GLN A 53 -6.78 -6.91 1.50
C GLN A 53 -7.75 -5.78 1.78
N ALA A 54 -8.85 -5.75 1.04
CA ALA A 54 -10.00 -4.87 1.24
C ALA A 54 -11.26 -5.61 0.77
N ARG A 55 -12.46 -5.12 1.14
CA ARG A 55 -13.74 -5.69 0.64
C ARG A 55 -13.80 -5.70 -0.89
N ASN A 56 -13.33 -4.63 -1.53
CA ASN A 56 -13.15 -4.54 -2.98
C ASN A 56 -11.65 -4.55 -3.29
N ASP A 57 -11.23 -5.13 -4.41
CA ASP A 57 -9.82 -5.25 -4.79
C ASP A 57 -9.05 -3.93 -4.60
N PRO A 58 -7.99 -3.91 -3.76
CA PRO A 58 -7.31 -2.67 -3.45
C PRO A 58 -6.44 -2.22 -4.62
N THR A 59 -6.43 -0.91 -4.91
CA THR A 59 -5.51 -0.34 -5.89
C THR A 59 -4.13 -0.11 -5.26
N VAL A 60 -3.12 -0.86 -5.69
CA VAL A 60 -1.74 -0.70 -5.23
C VAL A 60 -0.94 0.15 -6.22
N ARG A 61 -0.20 1.14 -5.69
CA ARG A 61 0.70 2.01 -6.47
C ARG A 61 2.08 2.02 -5.84
N TRP A 62 3.10 1.97 -6.69
CA TRP A 62 4.50 2.00 -6.30
C TRP A 62 5.14 3.34 -6.61
N TYR A 63 6.06 3.77 -5.75
CA TYR A 63 6.81 5.00 -5.90
C TYR A 63 8.29 4.72 -5.65
N ARG A 64 9.17 5.40 -6.40
CA ARG A 64 10.63 5.39 -6.19
C ARG A 64 11.09 6.74 -5.68
N GLY A 65 12.16 6.76 -4.88
CA GLY A 65 12.79 7.98 -4.37
C GLY A 65 12.84 8.01 -2.84
N GLN A 66 13.11 9.20 -2.30
CA GLN A 66 13.21 9.41 -0.84
C GLN A 66 11.99 10.16 -0.31
N SER A 67 11.82 10.19 1.01
CA SER A 67 10.71 10.92 1.62
C SER A 67 10.79 12.41 1.27
N GLY A 68 9.87 12.89 0.44
CA GLY A 68 9.83 14.27 -0.07
C GLY A 68 10.04 14.38 -1.58
N ASP A 69 10.60 13.35 -2.22
CA ASP A 69 10.79 13.26 -3.67
C ASP A 69 10.40 11.84 -4.13
N LEU A 70 9.10 11.65 -4.36
CA LEU A 70 8.52 10.37 -4.75
C LEU A 70 8.05 10.45 -6.19
N THR A 71 8.64 9.64 -7.06
CA THR A 71 8.20 9.48 -8.45
C THR A 71 7.32 8.24 -8.57
N PRO A 72 6.10 8.33 -9.13
CA PRO A 72 5.25 7.17 -9.36
C PRO A 72 5.91 6.23 -10.37
N ILE A 73 5.91 4.92 -10.06
CA ILE A 73 6.36 3.88 -10.96
C ILE A 73 5.19 3.49 -11.87
N GLN A 74 5.36 3.67 -13.18
CA GLN A 74 4.36 3.30 -14.18
C GLN A 74 4.67 1.93 -14.78
N PRO A 75 3.65 1.11 -15.09
CA PRO A 75 3.83 -0.13 -15.84
C PRO A 75 4.57 0.10 -17.15
N SER A 76 5.49 -0.79 -17.48
CA SER A 76 6.27 -0.76 -18.73
C SER A 76 6.76 -2.17 -19.06
N ASN A 77 7.49 -2.34 -20.17
CA ASN A 77 8.09 -3.62 -20.52
C ASN A 77 9.02 -4.20 -19.45
N ARG A 78 9.48 -3.39 -18.50
CA ARG A 78 10.42 -3.77 -17.45
C ARG A 78 9.84 -3.62 -16.03
N VAL A 79 8.58 -3.18 -15.93
CA VAL A 79 7.86 -2.92 -14.68
C VAL A 79 6.52 -3.62 -14.76
N VAL A 80 6.32 -4.63 -13.92
CA VAL A 80 5.06 -5.36 -13.81
C VAL A 80 4.54 -5.20 -12.39
N ILE A 81 3.28 -4.79 -12.27
CA ILE A 81 2.55 -4.78 -11.00
C ILE A 81 1.49 -5.86 -11.11
N SER A 82 1.58 -6.87 -10.25
CA SER A 82 0.61 -7.97 -10.20
C SER A 82 -0.75 -7.46 -9.69
N PRO A 83 -1.87 -8.17 -9.98
CA PRO A 83 -3.18 -7.83 -9.44
C PRO A 83 -3.22 -7.76 -7.90
N GLY A 84 -2.39 -8.55 -7.21
CA GLY A 84 -2.27 -8.52 -5.75
C GLY A 84 -1.43 -7.36 -5.20
N GLY A 85 -0.72 -6.63 -6.06
CA GLY A 85 0.06 -5.46 -5.72
C GLY A 85 1.58 -5.65 -5.67
N SER A 86 2.09 -6.87 -5.81
CA SER A 86 3.55 -7.11 -5.88
C SER A 86 4.15 -6.47 -7.13
N LEU A 87 5.32 -5.85 -6.96
CA LEU A 87 6.10 -5.19 -8.01
C LEU A 87 7.24 -6.08 -8.47
N ALA A 88 7.35 -6.31 -9.77
CA ALA A 88 8.55 -6.82 -10.41
C ALA A 88 9.18 -5.73 -11.28
N LEU A 89 10.46 -5.44 -11.05
CA LEU A 89 11.22 -4.42 -11.75
C LEU A 89 12.57 -5.01 -12.16
N GLN A 90 12.93 -4.92 -13.43
CA GLN A 90 14.29 -5.23 -13.87
C GLN A 90 15.23 -4.08 -13.49
N VAL A 91 16.32 -4.38 -12.78
CA VAL A 91 17.26 -3.37 -12.27
C VAL A 91 18.36 -3.13 -13.29
N TRP A 92 18.64 -1.87 -13.61
CA TRP A 92 19.79 -1.46 -14.41
C TRP A 92 20.65 -0.48 -13.64
N ARG A 93 21.93 -0.45 -14.01
CA ARG A 93 22.85 0.60 -13.59
C ARG A 93 22.28 1.94 -14.05
N GLN A 94 22.05 2.86 -13.12
CA GLN A 94 21.99 4.27 -13.50
C GLN A 94 23.43 4.71 -13.71
N GLU A 95 23.84 4.92 -14.95
CA GLU A 95 24.96 5.81 -15.21
C GLU A 95 24.50 7.23 -14.87
N LYS A 96 25.25 7.86 -13.97
CA LYS A 96 25.09 9.25 -13.60
C LYS A 96 25.83 10.12 -14.60
#